data_AF-A0A225WL47-F1
#
_entry.id   AF-A0A225WL47-F1
#
_cell.length_a   1.000
_cell.length_b   1.000
_cell.length_c   1.000
_cell.angle_alpha   90.00
_cell.angle_beta   90.00
_cell.angle_gamma   90.00
#
_symmetry.space_group_name_H-M   'P 1'
#
loop_
_entity.id
_entity.type
_entity.pdbx_description
1 polymer ?
#
loop_
_entity_poly.entity_id
_entity_poly.type
_entity_poly.pdbx_seq_one_letter_code
_entity_poly.pdbx_strand_id
1 'polypeptide(L)'
;MVRSSFSFDDDKQLVQLARAYEDAGSRVQWSNVTHKMRRTGHTASALKQRLRALMRTHGNRISSFPPSFFTSVRRPREARRTPPLSPTSSEQAVHAIFAIVPRELVVSYDGHETHRNVGEILPGGISMLLAELDIDNHDIFMDIGAGLGNVVAQVVLQTKVYRAIGIECREDVLRAGTKAISTCHYA
;
A
#
# COMPACT_ATOMS: atom_id res chain seq x y z
N MET A 1 4.40 -14.48 13.90
CA MET A 1 3.04 -14.30 13.32
C MET A 1 3.03 -15.00 11.96
N VAL A 2 2.20 -16.03 11.76
CA VAL A 2 2.14 -16.72 10.45
C VAL A 2 1.43 -15.80 9.46
N ARG A 3 2.16 -15.29 8.45
CA ARG A 3 1.56 -14.56 7.32
C ARG A 3 0.53 -15.50 6.67
N SER A 4 -0.74 -15.09 6.61
CA SER A 4 -1.73 -15.82 5.81
C SER A 4 -1.37 -15.63 4.34
N SER A 5 -1.46 -16.70 3.55
CA SER A 5 -1.27 -16.62 2.09
C SER A 5 -2.37 -15.82 1.38
N PHE A 6 -3.43 -15.44 2.11
CA PHE A 6 -4.53 -14.63 1.61
C PHE A 6 -4.29 -13.15 1.87
N SER A 7 -4.26 -12.36 0.80
CA SER A 7 -4.35 -10.91 0.91
C SER A 7 -5.77 -10.47 1.26
N PHE A 8 -5.93 -9.24 1.76
CA PHE A 8 -7.27 -8.70 1.98
C PHE A 8 -8.08 -8.58 0.68
N ASP A 9 -7.43 -8.26 -0.45
CA ASP A 9 -8.10 -8.22 -1.75
C ASP A 9 -8.50 -9.63 -2.25
N ASP A 10 -7.73 -10.69 -1.90
CA ASP A 10 -8.17 -12.07 -2.13
C ASP A 10 -9.45 -12.38 -1.35
N ASP A 11 -9.50 -11.96 -0.08
CA ASP A 11 -10.68 -12.14 0.76
C ASP A 11 -11.89 -11.37 0.22
N LYS A 12 -11.71 -10.12 -0.22
CA LYS A 12 -12.78 -9.36 -0.88
C LYS A 12 -13.31 -10.11 -2.08
N GLN A 13 -12.42 -10.57 -2.96
CA GLN A 13 -12.85 -11.27 -4.17
C GLN A 13 -13.57 -12.57 -3.84
N LEU A 14 -13.04 -13.36 -2.90
CA LEU A 14 -13.66 -14.59 -2.43
C LEU A 14 -15.07 -14.33 -1.89
N VAL A 15 -15.23 -13.31 -1.05
CA VAL A 15 -16.51 -12.91 -0.46
C VAL A 15 -17.49 -12.42 -1.52
N GLN A 16 -17.06 -11.58 -2.45
CA GLN A 16 -17.91 -11.07 -3.54
C GLN A 16 -18.36 -12.20 -4.49
N LEU A 17 -17.47 -13.14 -4.81
CA LEU A 17 -17.82 -14.30 -5.64
C LEU A 17 -18.78 -15.24 -4.91
N ALA A 18 -18.57 -15.49 -3.62
CA ALA A 18 -19.47 -16.31 -2.81
C ALA A 18 -20.84 -15.64 -2.60
N ARG A 19 -20.87 -14.31 -2.44
CA ARG A 19 -22.11 -13.53 -2.33
C ARG A 19 -23.02 -13.72 -3.55
N ALA A 20 -22.47 -13.73 -4.75
CA ALA A 20 -23.25 -13.96 -5.96
C ALA A 20 -23.99 -15.32 -5.97
N TYR A 21 -23.44 -16.35 -5.30
CA TYR A 21 -24.13 -17.63 -5.12
C TYR A 21 -25.20 -17.57 -4.01
N GLU A 22 -24.92 -16.87 -2.90
CA GLU A 22 -25.87 -16.64 -1.80
C GLU A 22 -27.09 -15.86 -2.29
N ASP A 23 -26.89 -14.78 -3.03
CA ASP A 23 -27.93 -13.95 -3.63
C ASP A 23 -28.78 -14.74 -4.64
N ALA A 24 -28.17 -15.71 -5.34
CA ALA A 24 -28.86 -16.62 -6.25
C ALA A 24 -29.51 -17.84 -5.56
N GLY A 25 -29.42 -17.96 -4.23
CA GLY A 25 -29.95 -19.09 -3.47
C GLY A 25 -29.29 -20.43 -3.81
N SER A 26 -28.06 -20.42 -4.31
CA SER A 26 -27.38 -21.58 -4.87
C SER A 26 -26.13 -21.97 -4.07
N ARG A 27 -25.74 -23.25 -4.14
CA ARG A 27 -24.51 -23.71 -3.49
C ARG A 27 -23.29 -23.20 -4.26
N VAL A 28 -22.30 -22.67 -3.53
CA VAL A 28 -21.03 -22.21 -4.11
C VAL A 28 -20.35 -23.32 -4.92
N GLN A 29 -20.18 -23.09 -6.21
CA GLN A 29 -19.40 -23.95 -7.09
C GLN A 29 -17.92 -23.59 -7.02
N TRP A 30 -17.17 -24.31 -6.19
CA TRP A 30 -15.76 -24.01 -5.90
C TRP A 30 -14.83 -24.09 -7.13
N SER A 31 -15.15 -24.92 -8.12
CA SER A 31 -14.41 -24.97 -9.39
C SER A 31 -14.47 -23.64 -10.14
N ASN A 32 -15.66 -23.03 -10.19
CA ASN A 32 -15.87 -21.71 -10.81
C ASN A 32 -15.15 -20.60 -10.02
N VAL A 33 -15.28 -20.60 -8.69
CA VAL A 33 -14.57 -19.61 -7.84
C VAL A 33 -13.05 -19.73 -8.03
N THR A 34 -12.52 -20.96 -8.02
CA THR A 34 -11.09 -21.23 -8.27
C THR A 34 -10.67 -20.74 -9.65
N HIS A 35 -11.47 -20.99 -10.69
CA HIS A 35 -11.18 -20.51 -12.04
C HIS A 35 -11.15 -18.97 -12.13
N LYS A 36 -12.09 -18.28 -11.48
CA LYS A 36 -12.13 -16.81 -11.40
C LYS A 36 -11.01 -16.21 -10.54
N MET A 37 -10.48 -16.99 -9.60
CA MET A 37 -9.35 -16.63 -8.74
C MET A 37 -8.02 -17.26 -9.18
N ARG A 38 -7.93 -17.87 -10.38
CA ARG A 38 -6.75 -18.65 -10.80
C ARG A 38 -5.40 -17.95 -10.63
N ARG A 39 -5.38 -16.62 -10.76
CA ARG A 39 -4.19 -15.77 -10.62
C ARG A 39 -3.62 -15.75 -9.19
N THR A 40 -4.42 -16.07 -8.18
CA THR A 40 -3.97 -16.09 -6.78
C THR A 40 -3.31 -17.42 -6.40
N GLY A 41 -3.39 -18.44 -7.26
CA GLY A 41 -2.86 -19.79 -6.99
C GLY A 41 -3.60 -20.57 -5.90
N HIS A 42 -4.67 -20.02 -5.30
CA HIS A 42 -5.40 -20.65 -4.21
C HIS A 42 -6.20 -21.86 -4.70
N THR A 43 -6.11 -22.98 -3.98
CA THR A 43 -6.88 -24.18 -4.27
C THR A 43 -8.33 -24.06 -3.81
N ALA A 44 -9.24 -24.86 -4.38
CA ALA A 44 -10.65 -24.89 -3.97
C ALA A 44 -10.84 -25.16 -2.46
N SER A 45 -10.02 -26.04 -1.89
CA SER A 45 -10.04 -26.34 -0.45
C SER A 45 -9.58 -25.16 0.39
N ALA A 46 -8.51 -24.48 -0.02
CA ALA A 46 -8.01 -23.27 0.66
C ALA A 46 -9.05 -22.15 0.64
N LEU A 47 -9.69 -21.89 -0.50
CA LEU A 47 -10.77 -20.90 -0.64
C LEU A 47 -11.96 -21.24 0.27
N LYS A 48 -12.37 -22.50 0.32
CA LYS A 48 -13.45 -22.96 1.21
C LYS A 48 -13.11 -22.82 2.69
N GLN A 49 -11.88 -23.16 3.08
CA GLN A 49 -11.40 -22.99 4.45
C GLN A 49 -11.33 -21.51 4.83
N ARG A 50 -10.85 -20.65 3.91
CA ARG A 50 -10.78 -19.21 4.14
C ARG A 50 -12.14 -18.58 4.32
N LEU A 51 -13.11 -18.88 3.44
CA LEU A 51 -14.47 -18.35 3.58
C LEU A 51 -15.10 -18.77 4.91
N ARG A 52 -14.92 -20.03 5.34
CA ARG A 52 -15.38 -20.49 6.66
C ARG A 52 -14.72 -19.73 7.82
N ALA A 53 -13.44 -19.39 7.69
CA ALA A 53 -12.76 -18.57 8.69
C ALA A 53 -13.36 -17.16 8.76
N LEU A 54 -13.57 -16.52 7.62
CA LEU A 54 -14.19 -15.20 7.56
C LEU A 54 -15.61 -15.19 8.13
N MET A 55 -16.42 -16.23 7.84
CA MET A 55 -17.77 -16.37 8.40
C MET A 55 -17.78 -16.53 9.93
N ARG A 56 -16.74 -17.15 10.52
CA ARG A 56 -16.61 -17.18 11.99
C ARG A 56 -16.33 -15.81 12.57
N THR A 57 -15.61 -14.95 11.85
CA THR A 57 -15.24 -13.60 12.30
C THR A 57 -16.34 -12.57 12.09
N HIS A 58 -17.02 -12.61 10.93
CA HIS A 58 -17.94 -11.54 10.50
C HIS A 58 -19.41 -11.97 10.46
N GLY A 59 -19.71 -13.21 10.83
CA GLY A 59 -21.07 -13.75 10.87
C GLY A 59 -21.36 -14.77 9.78
N ASN A 60 -22.44 -15.52 9.98
CA ASN A 60 -22.80 -16.69 9.18
C ASN A 60 -23.49 -16.36 7.83
N ARG A 61 -23.72 -15.08 7.53
CA ARG A 61 -24.27 -14.61 6.24
C ARG A 61 -23.29 -13.66 5.60
N ILE A 62 -23.08 -13.79 4.29
CA ILE A 62 -22.16 -12.90 3.58
C ILE A 62 -22.67 -11.47 3.62
N SER A 63 -23.98 -11.27 3.56
CA SER A 63 -24.61 -9.95 3.73
C SER A 63 -24.23 -9.21 5.02
N SER A 64 -23.79 -9.92 6.06
CA SER A 64 -23.40 -9.34 7.36
C SER A 64 -21.94 -8.85 7.41
N PHE A 65 -21.17 -9.09 6.35
CA PHE A 65 -19.76 -8.72 6.32
C PHE A 65 -19.59 -7.19 6.28
N PRO A 66 -18.47 -6.65 6.79
CA PRO A 66 -18.19 -5.23 6.72
C PRO A 66 -18.27 -4.67 5.29
N PRO A 67 -18.73 -3.41 5.09
CA PRO A 67 -18.81 -2.78 3.77
C PRO A 67 -17.50 -2.80 2.97
N SER A 68 -16.35 -2.82 3.66
CA SER A 68 -15.03 -2.92 3.04
C SER A 68 -14.88 -4.14 2.12
N PHE A 69 -15.56 -5.25 2.41
CA PHE A 69 -15.55 -6.47 1.58
C PHE A 69 -16.27 -6.30 0.25
N PHE A 70 -17.14 -5.30 0.11
CA PHE A 70 -17.93 -5.04 -1.08
C PHE A 70 -17.40 -3.88 -1.93
N THR A 71 -16.28 -3.28 -1.51
CA THR A 71 -15.56 -2.30 -2.33
C THR A 71 -14.83 -2.97 -3.49
N SER A 72 -14.49 -2.20 -4.53
CA SER A 72 -13.74 -2.72 -5.68
C SER A 72 -12.45 -3.43 -5.24
N VAL A 73 -12.23 -4.64 -5.75
CA VAL A 73 -11.00 -5.41 -5.53
C VAL A 73 -9.86 -4.68 -6.22
N ARG A 74 -8.87 -4.20 -5.44
CA ARG A 74 -7.75 -3.40 -5.97
C ARG A 74 -6.56 -4.30 -6.28
N ARG A 75 -6.60 -4.97 -7.43
CA ARG A 75 -5.44 -5.75 -7.86
C ARG A 75 -4.28 -4.84 -8.28
N PRO A 76 -3.03 -5.25 -8.04
CA PRO A 76 -1.89 -4.63 -8.69
C PRO A 76 -2.11 -4.63 -10.19
N ARG A 77 -2.28 -3.44 -10.76
CA ARG A 77 -2.18 -3.26 -12.20
C ARG A 77 -0.72 -3.56 -12.51
N GLU A 78 -0.45 -4.52 -13.38
CA GLU A 78 0.88 -4.75 -13.97
C GLU A 78 1.23 -3.53 -14.86
N ALA A 79 1.35 -2.35 -14.24
CA ALA A 79 2.11 -1.28 -14.85
C ALA A 79 3.54 -1.80 -14.96
N ARG A 80 4.21 -1.54 -16.09
CA ARG A 80 5.65 -1.73 -16.23
C ARG A 80 6.33 -0.97 -15.08
N ARG A 81 6.64 -1.68 -14.00
CA ARG A 81 7.35 -1.10 -12.87
C ARG A 81 8.82 -1.10 -13.22
N THR A 82 9.44 0.05 -13.07
CA THR A 82 10.89 0.14 -13.05
C THR A 82 11.42 -0.77 -11.95
N PRO A 83 12.50 -1.52 -12.20
CA PRO A 83 13.14 -2.30 -11.15
C PRO A 83 13.59 -1.34 -10.02
N PRO A 84 13.55 -1.80 -8.76
CA PRO A 84 14.04 -0.99 -7.64
C PRO A 84 15.48 -0.54 -7.87
N LEU A 85 15.76 0.71 -7.53
CA LEU A 85 17.09 1.30 -7.56
C LEU A 85 17.95 0.72 -6.43
N SER A 86 19.28 0.77 -6.61
CA SER A 86 20.21 0.51 -5.51
C SER A 86 20.08 1.59 -4.43
N PRO A 87 20.43 1.30 -3.16
CA PRO A 87 20.35 2.29 -2.07
C PRO A 87 21.01 3.63 -2.41
N THR A 88 22.23 3.61 -2.94
CA THR A 88 22.92 4.85 -3.32
C THR A 88 22.19 5.62 -4.43
N SER A 89 21.59 4.90 -5.39
CA SER A 89 20.89 5.55 -6.52
C SER A 89 19.55 6.13 -6.09
N SER A 90 18.81 5.44 -5.20
CA SER A 90 17.57 5.97 -4.63
C SER A 90 17.83 7.18 -3.74
N GLU A 91 18.89 7.16 -2.92
CA GLU A 91 19.30 8.29 -2.08
C GLU A 91 19.62 9.53 -2.93
N GLN A 92 20.39 9.36 -4.00
CA GLN A 92 20.69 10.44 -4.95
C GLN A 92 19.45 10.96 -5.66
N ALA A 93 18.55 10.07 -6.08
CA ALA A 93 17.31 10.46 -6.75
C ALA A 93 16.40 11.26 -5.80
N VAL A 94 16.24 10.84 -4.55
CA VAL A 94 15.46 11.57 -3.52
C VAL A 94 16.05 12.94 -3.28
N HIS A 95 17.37 13.05 -3.10
CA HIS A 95 18.03 14.34 -2.96
C HIS A 95 17.75 15.25 -4.17
N ALA A 96 17.86 14.72 -5.39
CA ALA A 96 17.60 15.48 -6.61
C ALA A 96 16.12 15.91 -6.75
N ILE A 97 15.16 15.05 -6.38
CA ILE A 97 13.72 15.36 -6.42
C ILE A 97 13.43 16.59 -5.56
N PHE A 98 13.93 16.60 -4.32
CA PHE A 98 13.54 17.61 -3.33
C PHE A 98 14.49 18.81 -3.25
N ALA A 99 15.61 18.82 -3.97
CA ALA A 99 16.55 19.95 -4.04
C ALA A 99 15.90 21.27 -4.51
N ILE A 100 14.77 21.20 -5.23
CA ILE A 100 14.03 22.38 -5.69
C ILE A 100 13.17 23.03 -4.62
N VAL A 101 12.97 22.37 -3.47
CA VAL A 101 12.11 22.86 -2.40
C VAL A 101 12.89 23.83 -1.52
N PRO A 102 12.43 25.08 -1.33
CA PRO A 102 13.11 26.06 -0.48
C PRO A 102 13.22 25.55 0.97
N ARG A 103 14.40 25.70 1.56
CA ARG A 103 14.67 25.25 2.94
C ARG A 103 13.80 25.98 3.96
N GLU A 104 13.46 27.22 3.68
CA GLU A 104 12.67 28.10 4.55
C GLU A 104 11.24 27.57 4.75
N LEU A 105 10.69 26.89 3.74
CA LEU A 105 9.37 26.26 3.83
C LEU A 105 9.35 25.13 4.88
N VAL A 106 10.47 24.42 5.00
CA VAL A 106 10.64 23.27 5.89
C VAL A 106 11.03 23.71 7.30
N VAL A 107 11.86 24.75 7.39
CA VAL A 107 12.46 25.27 8.64
C VAL A 107 11.56 26.28 9.37
N SER A 108 10.37 26.61 8.83
CA SER A 108 9.43 27.52 9.50
C SER A 108 8.91 26.92 10.82
N TYR A 109 9.57 27.25 11.92
CA TYR A 109 9.10 27.00 13.28
C TYR A 109 8.34 28.23 13.77
N ASP A 110 7.02 28.12 13.89
CA ASP A 110 6.18 29.22 14.39
C ASP A 110 6.16 29.32 15.92
N GLY A 111 6.86 28.44 16.64
CA GLY A 111 6.96 28.47 18.10
C GLY A 111 5.73 27.97 18.85
N HIS A 112 4.64 27.60 18.15
CA HIS A 112 3.35 27.35 18.78
C HIS A 112 2.86 25.91 18.62
N GLU A 113 3.16 25.23 17.50
CA GLU A 113 2.65 23.87 17.24
C GLU A 113 3.75 22.89 16.84
N THR A 114 4.34 22.20 17.83
CA THR A 114 5.44 21.24 17.62
C THR A 114 5.13 20.10 16.66
N HIS A 115 3.86 19.75 16.46
CA HIS A 115 3.41 18.73 15.52
C HIS A 115 3.44 19.19 14.05
N ARG A 116 3.74 20.47 13.78
CA ARG A 116 3.97 21.05 12.44
C ARG A 116 5.44 21.09 12.03
N ASN A 117 6.34 20.67 12.93
CA ASN A 117 7.76 20.62 12.65
C ASN A 117 8.04 19.56 11.60
N VAL A 118 8.76 19.95 10.54
CA VAL A 118 9.24 18.98 9.55
C VAL A 118 10.60 18.48 10.00
N GLY A 119 10.62 17.29 10.59
CA GLY A 119 11.86 16.56 10.85
C GLY A 119 12.36 15.89 9.59
N GLU A 120 13.68 15.74 9.46
CA GLU A 120 14.29 15.02 8.34
C GLU A 120 14.91 13.71 8.84
N ILE A 121 14.58 12.61 8.15
CA ILE A 121 15.32 11.36 8.23
C ILE A 121 16.23 11.31 7.01
N LEU A 122 17.54 11.17 7.24
CA LEU A 122 18.52 11.12 6.15
C LEU A 122 18.25 9.91 5.23
N PRO A 123 18.42 10.05 3.90
CA PRO A 123 18.22 8.95 2.96
C PRO A 123 18.96 7.66 3.31
N GLY A 124 20.21 7.76 3.77
CA GLY A 124 20.99 6.59 4.21
C GLY A 124 20.37 5.86 5.41
N GLY A 125 19.74 6.60 6.34
CA GLY A 125 19.03 5.99 7.48
C GLY A 125 17.78 5.22 7.03
N ILE A 126 17.08 5.74 6.02
CA ILE A 126 15.94 5.04 5.39
C ILE A 126 16.44 3.76 4.70
N SER A 127 17.54 3.82 3.96
CA SER A 127 18.14 2.66 3.32
C SER A 127 18.49 1.55 4.32
N MET A 128 19.04 1.90 5.47
CA MET A 128 19.32 0.95 6.55
C MET A 128 18.04 0.28 7.07
N LEU A 129 16.98 1.06 7.30
CA LEU A 129 15.69 0.51 7.74
C LEU A 129 15.10 -0.44 6.69
N LEU A 130 15.13 -0.06 5.40
CA LEU A 130 14.59 -0.88 4.33
C LEU A 130 15.37 -2.18 4.11
N ALA A 131 16.68 -2.20 4.39
CA ALA A 131 17.49 -3.40 4.30
C ALA A 131 17.07 -4.49 5.30
N GLU A 132 16.48 -4.09 6.44
CA GLU A 132 15.98 -5.00 7.48
C GLU A 132 14.55 -5.49 7.20
N LEU A 133 13.89 -4.98 6.15
CA LEU A 133 12.49 -5.27 5.84
C LEU A 133 12.37 -6.04 4.51
N ASP A 134 11.70 -7.19 4.54
CA ASP A 134 11.33 -7.95 3.34
C ASP A 134 10.05 -7.37 2.71
N ILE A 135 10.18 -6.18 2.10
CA ILE A 135 9.09 -5.47 1.43
C ILE A 135 8.93 -5.96 -0.01
N ASP A 136 7.75 -6.48 -0.34
CA ASP A 136 7.42 -6.97 -1.67
C ASP A 136 6.27 -6.20 -2.34
N ASN A 137 5.82 -6.70 -3.49
CA ASN A 137 4.75 -6.10 -4.29
C ASN A 137 3.33 -6.38 -3.79
N HIS A 138 3.17 -6.95 -2.59
CA HIS A 138 1.92 -7.12 -1.87
C HIS A 138 1.81 -6.14 -0.69
N ASP A 139 2.92 -5.56 -0.25
CA ASP A 139 2.96 -4.66 0.90
C ASP A 139 2.47 -3.24 0.55
N ILE A 140 1.78 -2.61 1.51
CA ILE A 140 1.42 -1.19 1.45
C ILE A 140 2.22 -0.47 2.54
N PHE A 141 3.02 0.51 2.13
CA PHE A 141 3.74 1.40 3.04
C PHE A 141 2.88 2.63 3.33
N MET A 142 2.88 3.07 4.59
CA MET A 142 2.17 4.26 5.05
C MET A 142 3.08 5.08 5.95
N ASP A 143 3.18 6.37 5.65
CA ASP A 143 3.92 7.36 6.41
C ASP A 143 2.97 8.45 6.92
N ILE A 144 2.93 8.66 8.24
CA ILE A 144 2.06 9.62 8.92
C ILE A 144 2.95 10.75 9.44
N GLY A 145 2.72 11.97 8.93
CA GLY A 145 3.68 13.07 9.07
C GLY A 145 4.75 13.00 7.98
N ALA A 146 4.32 12.72 6.74
CA ALA A 146 5.23 12.46 5.62
C ALA A 146 6.06 13.68 5.19
N GLY A 147 5.70 14.88 5.64
CA GLY A 147 6.35 16.12 5.24
C GLY A 147 6.35 16.28 3.71
N LEU A 148 7.53 16.47 3.13
CA LEU A 148 7.70 16.56 1.68
C LEU A 148 7.51 15.21 0.96
N GLY A 149 7.54 14.10 1.68
CA GLY A 149 7.44 12.75 1.12
C GLY A 149 8.77 12.11 0.76
N ASN A 150 9.89 12.53 1.38
CA ASN A 150 11.22 11.95 1.15
C ASN A 150 11.23 10.43 1.36
N VAL A 151 10.66 9.99 2.49
CA VAL A 151 10.56 8.57 2.86
C VAL A 151 9.70 7.82 1.86
N VAL A 152 8.50 8.35 1.55
CA VAL A 152 7.56 7.77 0.59
C VAL A 152 8.21 7.60 -0.79
N ALA A 153 8.91 8.62 -1.28
CA ALA A 153 9.62 8.59 -2.56
C ALA A 153 10.74 7.53 -2.55
N GLN A 154 11.56 7.49 -1.49
CA GLN A 154 12.64 6.50 -1.40
C GLN A 154 12.12 5.07 -1.34
N VAL A 155 11.04 4.83 -0.58
CA VAL A 155 10.38 3.51 -0.51
C VAL A 155 9.91 3.07 -1.89
N VAL A 156 9.29 3.96 -2.67
CA VAL A 156 8.86 3.66 -4.04
C VAL A 156 10.05 3.36 -4.96
N LEU A 157 11.14 4.12 -4.84
CA LEU A 157 12.31 3.98 -5.69
C LEU A 157 13.18 2.76 -5.35
N GLN A 158 13.26 2.36 -4.08
CA GLN A 158 14.21 1.36 -3.58
C GLN A 158 13.58 -0.01 -3.28
N THR A 159 12.24 -0.11 -3.30
CA THR A 159 11.54 -1.36 -2.97
C THR A 159 10.57 -1.79 -4.06
N LYS A 160 9.97 -2.98 -3.90
CA LYS A 160 8.91 -3.47 -4.77
C LYS A 160 7.51 -3.11 -4.28
N VAL A 161 7.39 -2.28 -3.24
CA VAL A 161 6.14 -1.98 -2.53
C VAL A 161 4.94 -1.83 -3.47
N TYR A 162 3.79 -2.41 -3.12
CA TYR A 162 2.59 -2.24 -3.94
C TYR A 162 2.16 -0.77 -3.99
N ARG A 163 2.15 -0.10 -2.85
CA ARG A 163 1.75 1.30 -2.75
C ARG A 163 2.45 1.93 -1.56
N ALA A 164 2.95 3.15 -1.74
CA ALA A 164 3.33 4.01 -0.64
C ALA A 164 2.32 5.15 -0.51
N ILE A 165 1.95 5.48 0.72
CA ILE A 165 0.98 6.53 1.04
C ILE A 165 1.62 7.47 2.05
N GLY A 166 1.78 8.74 1.70
CA GLY A 166 2.16 9.79 2.64
C GLY A 166 0.94 10.58 3.09
N ILE A 167 0.84 10.85 4.39
CA ILE A 167 -0.17 11.73 4.99
C ILE A 167 0.56 12.88 5.66
N GLU A 168 0.23 14.11 5.28
CA GLU A 168 0.80 15.34 5.84
C GLU A 168 -0.32 16.33 6.17
N CYS A 169 -0.19 16.98 7.33
CA CYS A 169 -1.17 17.95 7.83
C CYS A 169 -0.95 19.36 7.27
N ARG A 170 0.30 19.71 6.96
CA ARG A 170 0.74 20.98 6.39
C ARG A 170 0.52 20.99 4.88
N GLU A 171 -0.55 21.66 4.45
CA GLU A 171 -0.92 21.74 3.04
C GLU A 171 0.17 22.38 2.16
N ASP A 172 0.89 23.37 2.68
CA ASP A 172 2.01 24.05 2.01
C ASP A 172 3.16 23.07 1.72
N VAL A 173 3.55 22.26 2.71
CA VAL A 173 4.60 21.24 2.62
C VAL A 173 4.15 20.11 1.68
N LEU A 174 2.94 19.58 1.87
CA LEU A 174 2.39 18.53 1.02
C LEU A 174 2.36 18.94 -0.46
N ARG A 175 1.95 20.19 -0.74
CA ARG A 175 1.88 20.72 -2.10
C ARG A 175 3.27 20.87 -2.72
N ALA A 176 4.24 21.36 -1.96
CA ALA A 176 5.62 21.47 -2.42
C ALA A 176 6.23 20.10 -2.73
N GLY A 177 6.05 19.12 -1.83
CA GLY A 177 6.51 17.75 -2.02
C GLY A 177 5.87 17.07 -3.22
N THR A 178 4.54 17.16 -3.36
CA THR A 178 3.82 16.60 -4.50
C THR A 178 4.27 17.23 -5.82
N LYS A 179 4.47 18.55 -5.84
CA LYS A 179 5.01 19.25 -7.01
C LYS A 179 6.38 18.70 -7.37
N ALA A 180 7.31 18.63 -6.41
CA ALA A 180 8.66 18.12 -6.60
C ALA A 180 8.68 16.70 -7.21
N ILE A 181 7.88 15.78 -6.65
CA ILE A 181 7.74 14.41 -7.16
C ILE A 181 7.19 14.41 -8.59
N SER A 182 6.14 15.19 -8.87
CA SER A 182 5.48 15.21 -10.18
C SER A 182 6.33 15.79 -11.32
N THR A 183 7.29 16.67 -11.00
CA THR A 183 8.22 17.26 -11.98
C THR A 183 9.45 16.41 -12.25
N CYS A 184 9.62 15.28 -11.55
CA CYS A 184 10.83 14.47 -11.66
C CYS A 184 10.73 13.41 -12.76
N HIS A 185 11.81 13.23 -13.52
CA HIS A 185 11.91 12.22 -14.59
C HIS A 185 12.01 10.76 -14.08
N TYR A 186 12.05 10.55 -12.77
CA TYR A 186 12.05 9.22 -12.15
C TYR A 186 10.64 8.71 -11.79
N ALA A 187 9.60 9.55 -11.93
CA ALA A 187 8.20 9.23 -11.60
C ALA A 187 7.38 8.77 -12.82
#